data_AF-A0AAU7VFR8-F1
#
_entry.id   AF-A0AAU7VFR8-F1
#
_cell.length_a   1.000
_cell.length_b   1.000
_cell.length_c   1.000
_cell.angle_alpha   90.00
_cell.angle_beta   90.00
_cell.angle_gamma   90.00
#
_symmetry.space_group_name_H-M   'P 1'
#
loop_
_entity.id
_entity.type
_entity.pdbx_description
1 polymer ?
#
loop_
_entity_poly.entity_id
_entity_poly.type
_entity_poly.pdbx_seq_one_letter_code
_entity_poly.pdbx_strand_id
1 'polypeptide(L)'
;DIEYFRKDPRPFFKFAKEIYPGQFQPSLCHKFIALSDKEGKLLRNYTQNIDTLEQVAGIQRILQCHGSFATASCLICKYKVDCEAVRGDIFNQVVPRCPRCPADEPLAIMKPEIVFFGENLPEQFHRAMKYDKDEVDLLIVIGSSLKVRPVALIPSS
;
A
#
# COMPACT_ATOMS: atom_id res chain seq x y z
N ASP A 1 -8.89 -5.69 -8.25
CA ASP A 1 -10.31 -5.37 -8.44
C ASP A 1 -11.06 -5.80 -7.19
N ILE A 2 -11.81 -4.90 -6.56
CA ILE A 2 -12.50 -5.19 -5.30
C ILE A 2 -13.71 -6.13 -5.47
N GLU A 3 -14.40 -6.08 -6.60
CA GLU A 3 -15.54 -6.96 -6.89
C GLU A 3 -15.06 -8.39 -7.12
N TYR A 4 -13.95 -8.56 -7.86
CA TYR A 4 -13.33 -9.87 -8.00
C TYR A 4 -12.85 -10.42 -6.65
N PHE A 5 -12.28 -9.58 -5.78
CA PHE A 5 -11.83 -10.01 -4.46
C PHE A 5 -12.96 -10.51 -3.56
N ARG A 6 -14.14 -9.86 -3.61
CA ARG A 6 -15.34 -10.31 -2.91
C ARG A 6 -15.85 -11.65 -3.44
N LYS A 7 -15.68 -11.92 -4.74
CA LYS A 7 -16.07 -13.18 -5.37
C LYS A 7 -15.08 -14.32 -5.09
N ASP A 8 -13.79 -14.06 -5.23
CA ASP A 8 -12.72 -15.02 -4.99
C ASP A 8 -11.44 -14.32 -4.52
N PRO A 9 -11.14 -14.33 -3.21
CA PRO A 9 -9.93 -13.70 -2.68
C PRO A 9 -8.68 -14.58 -2.84
N ARG A 10 -8.81 -15.86 -3.22
CA ARG A 10 -7.70 -16.83 -3.20
C ARG A 10 -6.55 -16.43 -4.13
N PRO A 11 -6.77 -15.93 -5.37
CA PRO A 11 -5.68 -15.49 -6.23
C PRO A 11 -4.87 -14.34 -5.62
N PHE A 12 -5.55 -13.41 -4.94
CA PHE A 12 -4.87 -12.32 -4.24
C PHE A 12 -3.99 -12.85 -3.11
N PHE A 13 -4.50 -13.76 -2.27
CA PHE A 13 -3.71 -14.28 -1.14
C PHE A 13 -2.57 -15.20 -1.58
N LYS A 14 -2.73 -15.92 -2.71
CA LYS A 14 -1.62 -16.63 -3.34
C LYS A 14 -0.50 -15.67 -3.75
N PHE A 15 -0.85 -14.56 -4.39
CA PHE A 15 0.11 -13.51 -4.76
C PHE A 15 0.69 -12.77 -3.54
N ALA A 16 -0.13 -12.50 -2.52
CA ALA A 16 0.29 -11.77 -1.32
C ALA A 16 1.44 -12.45 -0.59
N LYS A 17 1.50 -13.79 -0.62
CA LYS A 17 2.62 -14.56 -0.06
C LYS A 17 3.96 -14.25 -0.75
N GLU A 18 3.94 -14.02 -2.06
CA GLU A 18 5.14 -13.78 -2.88
C GLU A 18 5.72 -12.38 -2.68
N ILE A 19 4.88 -11.41 -2.32
CA ILE A 19 5.28 -10.01 -2.14
C ILE A 19 5.18 -9.53 -0.69
N TYR A 20 5.05 -10.47 0.26
CA TYR A 20 4.85 -10.13 1.66
C TYR A 20 6.09 -9.43 2.24
N PRO A 21 5.92 -8.37 3.04
CA PRO A 21 7.05 -7.66 3.65
C PRO A 21 8.00 -8.58 4.44
N GLY A 22 9.29 -8.24 4.40
CA GLY A 22 10.37 -8.94 5.08
C GLY A 22 11.13 -9.98 4.24
N GLN A 23 10.81 -10.14 2.96
CA GLN A 23 11.51 -11.07 2.06
C GLN A 23 12.51 -10.38 1.11
N PHE A 24 12.47 -9.06 1.00
CA PHE A 24 13.20 -8.30 -0.01
C PHE A 24 14.08 -7.21 0.60
N GLN A 25 15.15 -6.84 -0.11
CA GLN A 25 16.07 -5.77 0.26
C GLN A 25 15.82 -4.52 -0.61
N PRO A 26 15.93 -3.31 -0.05
CA PRO A 26 15.75 -2.09 -0.83
C PRO A 26 16.81 -1.93 -1.92
N SER A 27 16.36 -1.48 -3.10
CA SER A 27 17.23 -1.20 -4.25
C SER A 27 18.08 0.08 -4.07
N LEU A 28 19.01 0.34 -5.01
CA LEU A 28 19.77 1.58 -5.04
C LEU A 28 18.88 2.83 -5.13
N CYS A 29 17.75 2.76 -5.86
CA CYS A 29 16.81 3.89 -5.93
C CYS A 29 16.19 4.19 -4.56
N HIS A 30 15.81 3.17 -3.79
CA HIS A 30 15.30 3.36 -2.44
C HIS A 30 16.35 4.02 -1.53
N LYS A 31 17.59 3.54 -1.60
CA LYS A 31 18.71 4.12 -0.83
C LYS A 31 19.02 5.56 -1.22
N PHE A 32 18.93 5.88 -2.52
CA PHE A 32 19.07 7.24 -3.03
C PHE A 32 17.98 8.16 -2.48
N ILE A 33 16.71 7.73 -2.51
CA ILE A 33 15.60 8.52 -1.97
C ILE A 33 15.76 8.69 -0.45
N ALA A 34 16.16 7.63 0.27
CA ALA A 34 16.41 7.68 1.71
C ALA A 34 17.54 8.66 2.08
N LEU A 35 18.59 8.72 1.26
CA LEU A 35 19.66 9.70 1.43
C LEU A 35 19.15 11.13 1.21
N SER A 36 18.40 11.38 0.14
CA SER A 36 17.80 12.69 -0.13
C SER A 36 16.84 13.15 0.97
N ASP A 37 16.13 12.21 1.63
CA ASP A 37 15.29 12.49 2.79
C ASP A 37 16.12 12.88 4.01
N LYS A 38 17.20 12.13 4.30
CA LYS A 38 18.13 12.44 5.40
C LYS A 38 18.81 13.80 5.26
N GLU A 39 19.12 14.20 4.02
CA GLU A 39 19.69 15.51 3.69
C GLU A 39 18.65 16.65 3.70
N GLY A 40 17.38 16.35 4.01
CA GLY A 40 16.31 17.35 4.09
C GLY A 40 15.87 17.91 2.74
N LYS A 41 16.23 17.25 1.63
CA LYS A 41 15.91 17.69 0.26
C LYS A 41 14.64 17.07 -0.30
N LEU A 42 14.16 15.98 0.31
CA LEU A 42 12.93 15.33 -0.12
C LEU A 42 11.72 16.05 0.47
N LEU A 43 10.88 16.65 -0.37
CA LEU A 43 9.57 17.13 0.08
C LEU A 43 8.67 15.95 0.44
N ARG A 44 8.52 15.01 -0.51
CA ARG A 44 7.71 13.79 -0.39
C ARG A 44 8.14 12.73 -1.41
N ASN A 45 8.05 11.46 -1.02
CA ASN A 45 8.09 10.32 -1.94
C ASN A 45 6.69 9.71 -2.09
N TYR A 46 6.06 9.91 -3.25
CA TYR A 46 4.78 9.31 -3.63
C TYR A 46 5.02 7.95 -4.29
N THR A 47 4.78 6.86 -3.57
CA THR A 47 4.97 5.51 -4.10
C THR A 47 3.64 4.85 -4.48
N GLN A 48 3.62 4.17 -5.64
CA GLN A 48 2.53 3.29 -6.06
C GLN A 48 2.75 1.85 -5.63
N ASN A 49 3.93 1.55 -5.10
CA ASN A 49 4.29 0.22 -4.62
C ASN A 49 3.51 -0.10 -3.34
N ILE A 50 3.37 -1.40 -3.09
CA ILE A 50 2.68 -1.96 -1.91
C ILE A 50 3.61 -2.85 -1.07
N ASP A 51 4.85 -3.04 -1.54
CA ASP A 51 5.86 -3.94 -0.96
C ASP A 51 6.53 -3.42 0.32
N THR A 52 6.31 -2.13 0.65
CA THR A 52 6.83 -1.45 1.86
C THR A 52 8.35 -1.32 1.94
N LEU A 53 9.09 -1.50 0.83
CA LEU A 53 10.55 -1.37 0.83
C LEU A 53 11.04 0.05 1.14
N GLU A 54 10.19 1.06 0.96
CA GLU A 54 10.50 2.44 1.35
C GLU A 54 10.69 2.57 2.87
N GLN A 55 9.89 1.84 3.66
CA GLN A 55 10.02 1.79 5.11
C GLN A 55 11.32 1.08 5.51
N VAL A 56 11.62 -0.04 4.87
CA VAL A 56 12.87 -0.80 5.11
C VAL A 56 14.11 0.03 4.74
N ALA A 57 14.01 0.87 3.71
CA ALA A 57 15.07 1.81 3.33
C ALA A 57 15.24 2.98 4.30
N GLY A 58 14.28 3.19 5.21
CA GLY A 58 14.28 4.29 6.17
C GLY A 58 13.86 5.63 5.57
N ILE A 59 13.05 5.63 4.51
CA ILE A 59 12.45 6.86 3.97
C ILE A 59 11.31 7.26 4.91
N GLN A 60 11.38 8.44 5.49
CA GLN A 60 10.41 8.97 6.45
C GLN A 60 9.27 9.72 5.76
N ARG A 61 9.60 10.55 4.76
CA ARG A 61 8.61 11.41 4.06
C ARG A 61 7.90 10.66 2.93
N ILE A 62 7.37 9.48 3.25
CA ILE A 62 6.70 8.60 2.29
C ILE A 62 5.19 8.79 2.28
N LEU A 63 4.59 8.55 1.12
CA LEU A 63 3.16 8.40 0.94
C LEU A 63 2.89 7.21 0.02
N GLN A 64 2.30 6.16 0.58
CA GLN A 64 1.92 4.97 -0.16
C GLN A 64 0.54 5.15 -0.77
N CYS A 65 0.51 5.63 -2.02
CA CYS A 65 -0.71 6.02 -2.72
C CYS A 65 -1.73 4.88 -2.81
N HIS A 66 -1.26 3.65 -2.98
CA HIS A 66 -2.09 2.46 -3.07
C HIS A 66 -2.11 1.64 -1.77
N GLY A 67 -1.77 2.26 -0.63
CA GLY A 67 -1.76 1.57 0.66
C GLY A 67 -0.61 0.56 0.78
N SER A 68 -0.75 -0.43 1.66
CA SER A 68 0.26 -1.50 1.83
C SER A 68 -0.24 -2.69 2.63
N PHE A 69 0.63 -3.69 2.75
CA PHE A 69 0.45 -4.80 3.68
C PHE A 69 0.59 -4.46 5.15
N ALA A 70 0.95 -3.23 5.57
CA ALA A 70 1.23 -2.90 6.97
C ALA A 70 0.10 -3.29 7.93
N THR A 71 -1.16 -3.17 7.50
CA THR A 71 -2.33 -3.54 8.28
C THR A 71 -3.36 -4.23 7.40
N ALA A 72 -4.27 -5.00 8.02
CA ALA A 72 -5.42 -5.60 7.36
C ALA A 72 -6.72 -5.23 8.09
N SER A 73 -7.78 -5.00 7.31
CA SER A 73 -9.08 -4.59 7.82
C SER A 73 -10.18 -5.53 7.33
N CYS A 74 -11.10 -5.91 8.22
CA CYS A 74 -12.27 -6.69 7.86
C CYS A 74 -13.14 -5.91 6.87
N LEU A 75 -13.59 -6.56 5.79
CA LEU A 75 -14.46 -5.91 4.79
C LEU A 75 -15.80 -5.43 5.40
N ILE A 76 -16.32 -6.14 6.40
CA ILE A 76 -17.63 -5.91 7.02
C ILE A 76 -17.52 -4.92 8.17
N CYS A 77 -16.92 -5.33 9.30
CA CYS A 77 -16.91 -4.54 10.54
C CYS A 77 -15.76 -3.54 10.65
N LYS A 78 -14.87 -3.46 9.65
CA LYS A 78 -13.67 -2.60 9.64
C LYS A 78 -12.72 -2.83 10.82
N TYR A 79 -12.82 -3.97 11.50
CA TYR A 79 -11.84 -4.38 12.51
C TYR A 79 -10.45 -4.46 11.86
N LYS A 80 -9.50 -3.72 12.43
CA LYS A 80 -8.16 -3.54 11.90
C LYS A 80 -7.13 -4.28 12.75
N VAL A 81 -6.18 -4.93 12.10
CA VAL A 81 -5.07 -5.65 12.72
C VAL A 81 -3.76 -5.35 11.99
N ASP A 82 -2.64 -5.55 12.69
CA ASP A 82 -1.32 -5.49 12.06
C ASP A 82 -1.09 -6.65 11.09
N CYS A 83 -0.16 -6.46 10.15
CA CYS A 83 0.19 -7.45 9.14
C CYS A 83 0.54 -8.82 9.77
N GLU A 84 1.34 -8.80 10.83
CA GLU A 84 1.81 -10.01 11.53
C GLU A 84 0.65 -10.88 12.04
N ALA A 85 -0.51 -10.29 12.36
CA ALA A 85 -1.69 -11.04 12.80
C ALA A 85 -2.29 -11.92 11.68
N VAL A 86 -2.16 -11.51 10.42
CA VAL A 86 -2.67 -12.27 9.24
C VAL A 86 -1.57 -13.03 8.51
N ARG A 87 -0.30 -12.88 8.92
CA ARG A 87 0.86 -13.48 8.27
C ARG A 87 0.77 -15.00 8.21
N GLY A 88 0.44 -15.65 9.33
CA GLY A 88 0.36 -17.11 9.41
C GLY A 88 -0.61 -17.70 8.40
N ASP A 89 -1.83 -17.15 8.33
CA ASP A 89 -2.86 -17.59 7.39
C ASP A 89 -2.39 -17.43 5.93
N ILE A 90 -1.85 -16.27 5.58
CA ILE A 90 -1.37 -15.97 4.22
C ILE A 90 -0.26 -16.94 3.80
N PHE A 91 0.71 -17.22 4.68
CA PHE A 91 1.83 -18.12 4.36
C PHE A 91 1.40 -19.58 4.20
N ASN A 92 0.36 -19.98 4.94
CA ASN A 92 -0.27 -21.29 4.87
C ASN A 92 -1.34 -21.38 3.76
N GLN A 93 -1.50 -20.34 2.94
CA GLN A 93 -2.50 -20.27 1.86
C GLN A 93 -3.94 -20.43 2.36
N VAL A 94 -4.19 -20.00 3.59
CA VAL A 94 -5.52 -19.88 4.20
C VAL A 94 -5.98 -18.43 4.06
N VAL A 95 -7.24 -18.23 3.67
CA VAL A 95 -7.84 -16.89 3.59
C VAL A 95 -8.08 -16.37 5.01
N PRO A 96 -7.42 -15.27 5.44
CA PRO A 96 -7.57 -14.76 6.80
C PRO A 96 -8.99 -14.22 7.01
N ARG A 97 -9.70 -14.74 8.02
CA ARG A 97 -11.07 -14.34 8.35
C ARG A 97 -11.14 -13.46 9.58
N CYS A 98 -12.17 -12.64 9.66
CA CYS A 98 -12.38 -11.75 10.78
C CYS A 98 -12.77 -12.53 12.05
N PRO A 99 -12.07 -12.35 13.17
CA PRO A 99 -12.39 -13.04 14.42
C PRO A 99 -13.61 -12.45 15.16
N ARG A 100 -14.12 -11.29 14.71
CA ARG A 100 -15.24 -10.58 15.36
C ARG A 100 -16.58 -10.76 14.65
N CYS A 101 -16.57 -11.16 13.38
CA CYS A 101 -17.79 -11.34 12.61
C CYS A 101 -18.34 -12.76 12.82
N PRO A 102 -19.65 -12.95 12.63
CA PRO A 102 -20.24 -14.29 12.57
C PRO A 102 -19.51 -15.19 11.55
N ALA A 103 -19.31 -16.47 11.89
CA ALA A 103 -18.54 -17.39 11.06
C ALA A 103 -19.22 -17.72 9.72
N ASP A 104 -20.55 -17.57 9.67
CA ASP A 104 -21.40 -17.74 8.50
C ASP A 104 -21.37 -16.54 7.55
N GLU A 105 -20.83 -15.38 7.94
CA GLU A 105 -20.67 -14.21 7.07
C GLU A 105 -19.53 -14.42 6.06
N PRO A 106 -19.78 -14.77 4.78
CA PRO A 106 -18.72 -15.18 3.85
C PRO A 106 -17.72 -14.07 3.55
N LEU A 107 -18.16 -12.80 3.61
CA LEU A 107 -17.32 -11.64 3.30
C LEU A 107 -16.56 -11.11 4.52
N ALA A 108 -16.63 -11.79 5.67
CA ALA A 108 -15.81 -11.52 6.86
C ALA A 108 -14.33 -11.90 6.64
N ILE A 109 -13.69 -11.25 5.68
CA ILE A 109 -12.30 -11.48 5.24
C ILE A 109 -11.45 -10.30 5.68
N MET A 110 -10.25 -10.60 6.20
CA MET A 110 -9.24 -9.59 6.54
C MET A 110 -8.49 -9.19 5.28
N LYS A 111 -8.87 -8.06 4.67
CA LYS A 111 -8.21 -7.52 3.47
C LYS A 111 -7.05 -6.61 3.89
N PRO A 112 -5.81 -6.85 3.44
CA PRO A 112 -4.73 -5.87 3.59
C PRO A 112 -5.15 -4.49 3.07
N GLU A 113 -4.73 -3.40 3.73
CA GLU A 113 -5.09 -2.02 3.36
C GLU A 113 -4.33 -1.54 2.12
N ILE A 114 -4.49 -2.29 1.03
CA ILE A 114 -4.08 -1.96 -0.32
C ILE A 114 -5.30 -1.47 -1.07
N VAL A 115 -5.14 -0.37 -1.80
CA VAL A 115 -6.19 0.21 -2.65
C VAL A 115 -6.35 -0.68 -3.88
N PHE A 116 -7.51 -1.30 -4.02
CA PHE A 116 -7.86 -2.07 -5.19
C PHE A 116 -8.50 -1.17 -6.24
N PHE A 117 -8.45 -1.58 -7.52
CA PHE A 117 -9.29 -0.95 -8.54
C PHE A 117 -10.76 -0.93 -8.09
N GLY A 118 -11.37 0.26 -8.15
CA GLY A 118 -12.71 0.55 -7.64
C GLY A 118 -12.75 1.17 -6.24
N GLU A 119 -11.63 1.22 -5.51
CA GLU A 119 -11.53 1.88 -4.21
C GLU A 119 -10.93 3.28 -4.31
N ASN A 120 -11.29 4.15 -3.36
CA ASN A 120 -10.69 5.48 -3.22
C ASN A 120 -9.27 5.38 -2.66
N LEU A 121 -8.41 6.33 -3.04
CA LEU A 121 -7.09 6.47 -2.39
C LEU A 121 -7.25 6.94 -0.93
N PRO A 122 -6.22 6.73 -0.10
CA PRO A 122 -6.21 7.25 1.26
C PRO A 122 -6.37 8.77 1.24
N GLU A 123 -7.16 9.36 2.15
CA GLU A 123 -7.31 10.81 2.24
C GLU A 123 -5.98 11.56 2.38
N GLN A 124 -4.99 10.91 3.00
CA GLN A 124 -3.64 11.43 3.14
C GLN A 124 -3.03 11.81 1.77
N PHE A 125 -3.33 11.07 0.70
CA PHE A 125 -2.90 11.38 -0.66
C PHE A 125 -3.37 12.78 -1.07
N HIS A 126 -4.67 13.04 -0.93
CA HIS A 126 -5.27 14.32 -1.32
C HIS A 126 -4.78 15.48 -0.44
N ARG A 127 -4.62 15.25 0.87
CA ARG A 127 -4.09 16.26 1.78
C ARG A 127 -2.64 16.63 1.46
N ALA A 128 -1.79 15.63 1.23
CA ALA A 128 -0.39 15.86 0.88
C ALA A 128 -0.26 16.58 -0.46
N MET A 129 -0.98 16.12 -1.49
CA MET A 129 -0.98 16.76 -2.81
C MET A 129 -1.44 18.22 -2.76
N LYS A 130 -2.43 18.55 -1.92
CA LYS A 130 -2.93 19.93 -1.78
C LYS A 130 -1.84 20.88 -1.27
N TYR A 131 -0.95 20.41 -0.41
CA TYR A 131 0.15 21.20 0.13
C TYR A 131 1.39 21.13 -0.78
N ASP A 132 1.82 19.92 -1.12
CA ASP A 132 3.09 19.70 -1.82
C ASP A 132 3.11 20.31 -3.24
N LYS A 133 1.95 20.48 -3.91
CA LYS A 133 1.88 21.01 -5.28
C LYS A 133 2.41 22.44 -5.42
N ASP A 134 2.29 23.25 -4.37
CA ASP A 134 2.69 24.67 -4.39
C ASP A 134 4.09 24.87 -3.77
N GLU A 135 4.65 23.83 -3.16
CA GLU A 135 5.95 23.84 -2.46
C GLU A 135 7.05 23.10 -3.23
N VAL A 136 6.69 22.23 -4.18
CA VAL A 136 7.65 21.43 -4.95
C VAL A 136 8.40 22.30 -5.97
N ASP A 137 9.72 22.15 -6.02
CA ASP A 137 10.62 22.82 -6.97
C ASP A 137 11.20 21.87 -8.03
N LEU A 138 11.19 20.56 -7.76
CA LEU A 138 11.63 19.50 -8.67
C LEU A 138 10.77 18.24 -8.53
N LEU A 139 10.19 17.78 -9.64
CA LEU A 139 9.50 16.49 -9.74
C LEU A 139 10.38 15.45 -10.44
N ILE A 140 10.61 14.30 -9.78
CA ILE A 140 11.32 13.16 -10.37
C ILE A 140 10.39 11.94 -10.42
N VAL A 141 10.23 11.36 -11.62
CA VAL A 141 9.49 10.11 -11.82
C VAL A 141 10.48 8.97 -12.03
N ILE A 142 10.46 7.96 -11.15
CA ILE A 142 11.37 6.81 -11.20
C ILE A 142 10.53 5.53 -11.33
N GLY A 143 10.80 4.71 -12.36
CA GLY A 143 10.28 3.35 -12.45
C GLY A 143 8.75 3.21 -12.56
N SER A 144 8.05 4.23 -13.06
CA SER A 144 6.59 4.22 -13.22
C SER A 144 6.20 4.51 -14.66
N SER A 145 5.21 3.77 -15.17
CA SER A 145 4.58 4.06 -16.47
C SER A 145 3.47 5.12 -16.39
N LEU A 146 3.10 5.55 -15.17
CA LEU A 146 2.05 6.54 -14.89
C LEU A 146 0.72 6.28 -15.63
N LYS A 147 0.27 5.02 -15.64
CA LYS A 147 -1.01 4.64 -16.26
C LYS A 147 -2.20 4.65 -15.30
N VAL A 148 -1.95 4.65 -13.98
CA VAL A 148 -2.99 4.52 -12.96
C VAL A 148 -3.30 5.89 -12.35
N ARG A 149 -4.55 6.33 -12.49
CA ARG A 149 -5.05 7.55 -11.84
C ARG A 149 -5.38 7.28 -10.38
N PRO A 150 -5.25 8.29 -9.49
CA PRO A 150 -4.91 9.69 -9.76
C PRO A 150 -3.41 9.98 -9.73
N VAL A 151 -2.54 9.03 -9.38
CA VAL A 151 -1.08 9.26 -9.32
C VAL A 151 -0.52 9.71 -10.69
N ALA A 152 -1.04 9.17 -11.78
CA ALA A 152 -0.73 9.59 -13.15
C ALA A 152 -0.98 11.08 -13.43
N LEU A 153 -1.77 11.77 -12.60
CA LEU A 153 -2.11 13.19 -12.77
C LEU A 153 -1.16 14.13 -12.03
N ILE A 154 -0.30 13.61 -11.14
CA ILE A 154 0.65 14.43 -10.36
C ILE A 154 1.49 15.35 -11.27
N PRO A 155 2.07 14.89 -12.40
CA PRO A 155 2.87 15.77 -13.26
C PRO A 155 2.08 16.89 -13.96
N SER A 156 0.75 16.86 -13.89
CA SER A 156 -0.16 17.82 -14.54
C SER A 156 -1.06 18.56 -13.53
N SER A 157 -0.77 18.44 -12.23
CA SER A 157 -1.55 19.01 -11.13
C SER A 157 -1.19 20.46 -10.81
#